data_AF-A0A1H1ASI0-F1
#
_entry.id   AF-A0A1H1ASI0-F1
#
_cell.length_a   1.000
_cell.length_b   1.000
_cell.length_c   1.000
_cell.angle_alpha   90.00
_cell.angle_beta   90.00
_cell.angle_gamma   90.00
#
_symmetry.space_group_name_H-M   'P 1'
#
loop_
_entity.id
_entity.type
_entity.pdbx_description
1 polymer ?
#
loop_
_entity_poly.entity_id
_entity_poly.type
_entity_poly.pdbx_seq_one_letter_code
_entity_poly.pdbx_strand_id
1 'polypeptide(L)'
;MRPCSVYIGGFQPSPDLLFLKAGMTNDVAARMKAYAGMIPGGLTFMYATELGSRGEALNGERGVLTALAATEGIEAVGGEWFKCAPLMKLTALDELWKVGKQVLQVRTLTPEPYAGNRRGRRKKGSRK
;
A
#
# COMPACT_ATOMS: atom_id res chain seq x y z
N MET A 1 16.64 16.54 10.23
CA MET A 1 16.46 15.49 9.20
C MET A 1 15.01 15.49 8.77
N ARG A 2 14.69 15.22 7.50
CA ARG A 2 13.30 15.01 7.10
C ARG A 2 12.87 13.63 7.59
N PRO A 3 11.71 13.49 8.24
CA PRO A 3 11.21 12.19 8.66
C PRO A 3 10.98 11.29 7.44
N CYS A 4 11.20 9.99 7.63
CA CYS A 4 10.95 8.98 6.62
C CYS A 4 10.02 7.94 7.22
N SER A 5 8.98 7.56 6.47
CA SER A 5 8.00 6.58 6.92
C SER A 5 8.20 5.24 6.21
N VAL A 6 8.03 4.14 6.93
CA VAL A 6 7.89 2.80 6.36
C VAL A 6 6.40 2.46 6.32
N TYR A 7 5.93 1.86 5.24
CA TYR A 7 4.53 1.51 5.05
C TYR A 7 4.35 0.10 4.49
N ILE A 8 3.18 -0.47 4.79
CA ILE A 8 2.59 -1.62 4.10
C ILE A 8 1.24 -1.16 3.54
N GLY A 9 1.07 -1.29 2.24
CA GLY A 9 -0.20 -1.08 1.56
C GLY A 9 -0.74 -2.36 0.96
N GLY A 10 -2.06 -2.42 0.80
CA GLY A 10 -2.79 -3.52 0.20
C GLY A 10 -3.57 -3.07 -1.02
N PHE A 11 -3.63 -3.93 -2.03
CA PHE A 11 -4.49 -3.81 -3.21
C PHE A 11 -5.19 -5.14 -3.45
N GLN A 12 -6.53 -5.13 -3.42
CA GLN A 12 -7.34 -6.35 -3.54
C GLN A 12 -8.17 -6.31 -4.83
N PRO A 13 -7.67 -6.87 -5.95
CA PRO A 13 -8.40 -6.90 -7.22
C PRO A 13 -9.56 -7.90 -7.24
N SER A 14 -9.54 -8.94 -6.38
CA SER A 14 -10.61 -9.92 -6.27
C SER A 14 -10.79 -10.37 -4.81
N PRO A 15 -11.95 -10.98 -4.47
CA PRO A 15 -12.21 -11.47 -3.11
C PRO A 15 -11.20 -12.47 -2.57
N ASP A 16 -10.45 -13.16 -3.44
CA ASP A 16 -9.52 -14.24 -3.09
C ASP A 16 -8.04 -13.87 -3.24
N LEU A 17 -7.74 -12.64 -3.69
CA LEU A 17 -6.36 -12.22 -3.98
C LEU A 17 -6.06 -10.84 -3.40
N LEU A 18 -5.07 -10.77 -2.51
CA LEU A 18 -4.52 -9.54 -1.98
C LEU A 18 -3.07 -9.36 -2.44
N PHE A 19 -2.78 -8.22 -3.04
CA PHE A 19 -1.42 -7.75 -3.27
C PHE A 19 -0.98 -6.86 -2.12
N LEU A 20 0.20 -7.11 -1.59
CA LEU A 20 0.85 -6.31 -0.57
C LEU A 20 2.03 -5.57 -1.18
N LYS A 21 2.20 -4.31 -0.78
CA LYS A 21 3.35 -3.49 -1.11
C LYS A 21 3.97 -2.94 0.16
N ALA A 22 5.21 -3.30 0.41
CA ALA A 22 6.01 -2.65 1.44
C ALA A 22 6.90 -1.58 0.81
N GLY A 23 7.20 -0.52 1.56
CA GLY A 23 8.23 0.41 1.14
C GLY A 23 8.47 1.54 2.13
N MET A 24 9.37 2.45 1.78
CA MET A 24 9.56 3.71 2.49
C MET A 24 9.22 4.96 1.66
N THR A 25 8.88 6.05 2.35
CA THR A 25 8.59 7.35 1.74
C THR A 25 8.87 8.50 2.69
N ASN A 26 9.37 9.62 2.17
CA ASN A 26 9.51 10.86 2.95
C ASN A 26 8.18 11.65 2.99
N ASP A 27 7.20 11.22 2.20
CA ASP A 27 5.88 11.85 2.09
C ASP A 27 4.83 10.77 1.79
N VAL A 28 4.01 10.45 2.81
CA VAL A 28 2.97 9.43 2.69
C VAL A 28 1.85 9.90 1.76
N ALA A 29 1.47 11.18 1.81
CA ALA A 29 0.39 11.73 1.00
C ALA A 29 0.76 11.73 -0.49
N ALA A 30 1.98 12.16 -0.84
CA ALA A 30 2.47 12.10 -2.21
C ALA A 30 2.54 10.65 -2.72
N ARG A 31 2.96 9.71 -1.87
CA ARG A 31 3.02 8.29 -2.25
C ARG A 31 1.62 7.70 -2.48
N MET A 32 0.65 7.98 -1.61
CA MET A 32 -0.74 7.58 -1.79
C MET A 32 -1.30 8.10 -3.12
N LYS A 33 -1.06 9.39 -3.42
CA LYS A 33 -1.49 10.01 -4.68
C LYS A 33 -0.84 9.38 -5.90
N ALA A 34 0.45 9.01 -5.82
CA ALA A 34 1.13 8.30 -6.90
C ALA A 34 0.47 6.94 -7.18
N TYR A 35 0.16 6.17 -6.14
CA TYR A 35 -0.52 4.88 -6.31
C TYR A 35 -1.95 5.00 -6.85
N ALA A 36 -2.68 6.05 -6.46
CA ALA A 36 -4.01 6.32 -7.02
C ALA A 36 -3.99 6.55 -8.55
N GLY A 37 -2.85 7.01 -9.11
CA GLY A 37 -2.67 7.15 -10.56
C GLY A 37 -2.17 5.89 -11.27
N MET A 38 -1.63 4.91 -10.54
CA MET A 38 -1.00 3.71 -11.10
C MET A 38 -1.87 2.46 -10.98
N ILE A 39 -2.68 2.38 -9.92
CA ILE A 39 -3.46 1.20 -9.56
C ILE A 39 -4.92 1.63 -9.51
N PRO A 40 -5.84 0.96 -10.24
CA PRO A 40 -7.26 1.22 -10.12
C PRO A 40 -7.73 1.08 -8.67
N GLY A 41 -8.36 2.12 -8.10
CA GLY A 41 -8.74 2.16 -6.69
C GLY A 41 -7.61 2.53 -5.72
N GLY A 42 -6.38 2.72 -6.21
CA GLY A 42 -5.21 3.08 -5.44
C GLY A 42 -4.64 1.94 -4.58
N LEU A 43 -3.63 2.28 -3.79
CA LEU A 43 -3.09 1.40 -2.76
C LEU A 43 -3.67 1.83 -1.42
N THR A 44 -4.33 0.92 -0.72
CA THR A 44 -4.83 1.17 0.64
C THR A 44 -3.67 1.01 1.61
N PHE A 45 -3.21 2.11 2.22
CA PHE A 45 -2.15 2.06 3.23
C PHE A 45 -2.73 1.39 4.47
N MET A 46 -2.35 0.14 4.68
CA MET A 46 -2.82 -0.63 5.82
C MET A 46 -2.10 -0.15 7.09
N TYR A 47 -0.80 0.14 6.97
CA TYR A 47 0.07 0.55 8.08
C TYR A 47 1.15 1.50 7.56
N ALA A 48 1.44 2.56 8.29
CA ALA A 48 2.60 3.42 8.07
C ALA A 48 3.15 3.90 9.41
N THR A 49 4.47 3.96 9.55
CA THR A 49 5.12 4.46 10.75
C THR A 49 6.25 5.41 10.42
N GLU A 50 6.30 6.53 11.13
CA GLU A 50 7.28 7.60 10.92
C GLU A 50 8.54 7.36 11.73
N LEU A 51 9.70 7.53 11.10
CA LEU A 51 11.01 7.31 11.67
C LEU A 51 11.87 8.57 11.57
N GLY A 52 12.78 8.73 12.53
CA GLY A 52 13.56 9.94 12.71
C GLY A 52 14.65 10.12 11.65
N SER A 53 15.04 9.04 10.97
CA SER A 53 16.05 9.07 9.92
C SER A 53 15.78 8.12 8.75
N ARG A 54 16.40 8.40 7.60
CA ARG A 54 16.38 7.50 6.43
C ARG A 54 17.08 6.17 6.70
N GLY A 55 18.11 6.15 7.53
CA GLY A 55 18.82 4.92 7.90
C GLY A 55 17.93 3.97 8.72
N GLU A 56 17.17 4.52 9.67
CA GLU A 56 16.14 3.76 10.40
C GLU A 56 15.06 3.23 9.46
N ALA A 57 14.59 4.06 8.52
CA ALA A 57 13.58 3.63 7.55
C ALA A 57 14.05 2.53 6.59
N LEU A 58 15.29 2.57 6.14
CA LEU A 58 15.89 1.50 5.34
C LEU A 58 15.94 0.17 6.10
N ASN A 59 16.37 0.21 7.36
CA ASN A 59 16.41 -0.97 8.21
C ASN A 59 15.00 -1.51 8.51
N GLY A 60 14.06 -0.61 8.76
CA GLY A 60 12.65 -0.95 8.96
C GLY A 60 12.00 -1.58 7.73
N GLU A 61 12.19 -0.98 6.55
CA GLU A 61 11.72 -1.52 5.27
C GLU A 61 12.29 -2.91 5.02
N ARG A 62 13.59 -3.11 5.24
CA ARG A 62 14.23 -4.42 5.09
C ARG A 62 13.65 -5.46 6.05
N GLY A 63 13.40 -5.09 7.30
CA GLY A 63 12.78 -5.99 8.29
C GLY A 63 11.37 -6.42 7.85
N VAL A 64 10.56 -5.45 7.42
CA VAL A 64 9.21 -5.69 6.89
C VAL A 64 9.23 -6.61 5.66
N LEU A 65 10.11 -6.35 4.69
CA LEU A 65 10.26 -7.18 3.50
C LEU A 65 10.69 -8.62 3.84
N THR A 66 11.62 -8.75 4.77
CA THR A 66 12.10 -10.07 5.23
C THR A 66 10.98 -10.85 5.91
N ALA A 67 10.17 -10.19 6.75
CA ALA A 67 9.01 -10.83 7.39
C ALA A 67 7.92 -11.23 6.39
N LEU A 68 7.64 -10.39 5.38
CA LEU A 68 6.71 -10.76 4.30
C LEU A 68 7.19 -12.00 3.56
N ALA A 69 8.48 -12.06 3.19
CA ALA A 69 9.06 -13.20 2.49
C ALA A 69 9.11 -14.47 3.34
N ALA A 70 9.22 -14.34 4.67
CA ALA A 70 9.23 -15.48 5.60
C ALA A 70 7.83 -15.96 6.01
N THR A 71 6.77 -15.23 5.66
CA THR A 71 5.40 -15.61 6.03
C THR A 71 4.88 -16.68 5.08
N GLU A 72 4.47 -17.82 5.65
CA GLU A 72 3.85 -18.89 4.89
C GLU A 72 2.57 -18.41 4.18
N GLY A 73 2.39 -18.79 2.92
CA GLY A 73 1.26 -18.39 2.07
C GLY A 73 1.37 -17.00 1.45
N ILE A 74 2.49 -16.29 1.66
CA ILE A 74 2.84 -15.08 0.93
C ILE A 74 3.85 -15.44 -0.17
N GLU A 75 3.59 -15.01 -1.40
CA GLU A 75 4.48 -15.21 -2.55
C GLU A 75 5.01 -13.86 -3.05
N ALA A 76 6.32 -13.77 -3.25
CA ALA A 76 6.95 -12.59 -3.85
C ALA A 76 6.62 -12.51 -5.35
N VAL A 77 6.16 -11.35 -5.80
CA VAL A 77 5.76 -11.11 -7.20
C VAL A 77 6.85 -10.34 -7.96
N GLY A 78 7.69 -9.60 -7.24
CA GLY A 78 8.81 -8.83 -7.79
C GLY A 78 8.89 -7.42 -7.21
N GLY A 79 10.12 -6.89 -7.11
CA GLY A 79 10.37 -5.67 -6.37
C GLY A 79 9.93 -5.81 -4.92
N GLU A 80 9.18 -4.85 -4.40
CA GLU A 80 8.63 -4.91 -3.04
C GLU A 80 7.15 -5.38 -2.99
N TRP A 81 6.70 -6.11 -4.01
CA TRP A 81 5.33 -6.63 -4.13
C TRP A 81 5.23 -8.11 -3.76
N PHE A 82 4.15 -8.43 -3.05
CA PHE A 82 3.80 -9.77 -2.63
C PHE A 82 2.33 -10.05 -2.92
N LYS A 83 1.95 -11.32 -3.06
CA LYS A 83 0.55 -11.75 -3.16
C LYS A 83 0.24 -12.77 -2.07
N CYS A 84 -0.97 -12.73 -1.55
CA CYS A 84 -1.45 -13.66 -0.53
C CYS A 84 -2.97 -13.78 -0.57
N ALA A 85 -3.52 -14.75 0.17
CA ALA A 85 -4.95 -14.79 0.41
C ALA A 85 -5.38 -13.62 1.32
N PRO A 86 -6.54 -13.00 1.08
CA PRO A 86 -7.08 -11.99 1.98
C PRO A 86 -7.42 -12.61 3.34
N LEU A 87 -7.33 -11.79 4.41
CA LEU A 87 -7.54 -12.18 5.82
C LEU A 87 -6.46 -13.06 6.45
N MET A 88 -5.33 -13.28 5.77
CA MET A 88 -4.16 -13.90 6.40
C MET A 88 -3.55 -13.02 7.49
N LYS A 89 -3.00 -13.65 8.53
CA LYS A 89 -2.20 -12.95 9.54
C LYS A 89 -0.87 -12.52 8.92
N LEU A 90 -0.61 -11.22 8.91
CA LEU A 90 0.60 -10.65 8.34
C LEU A 90 1.64 -10.42 9.45
N THR A 91 2.64 -11.29 9.54
CA THR A 91 3.75 -11.14 10.52
C THR A 91 4.55 -9.85 10.31
N ALA A 92 4.56 -9.33 9.08
CA ALA A 92 5.17 -8.06 8.74
C ALA A 92 4.55 -6.86 9.47
N LEU A 93 3.32 -6.98 9.97
CA LEU A 93 2.71 -5.97 10.84
C LEU A 93 3.41 -5.93 12.19
N ASP A 94 3.75 -7.10 12.74
CA ASP A 94 4.46 -7.20 14.01
C ASP A 94 5.85 -6.53 13.90
N GLU A 95 6.55 -6.68 12.77
CA GLU A 95 7.79 -5.94 12.49
C GLU A 95 7.57 -4.43 12.39
N LEU A 96 6.50 -3.99 11.75
CA LEU A 96 6.19 -2.57 11.63
C LEU A 96 5.89 -1.93 13.01
N TRP A 97 5.24 -2.68 13.91
CA TRP A 97 5.02 -2.29 15.31
C TRP A 97 6.29 -2.25 16.15
N LYS A 98 7.30 -3.09 15.86
CA LYS A 98 8.62 -2.99 16.52
C LYS A 98 9.35 -1.72 16.11
N VAL A 99 9.16 -1.29 14.87
CA VAL A 99 9.92 -0.20 14.26
C VAL A 99 9.30 1.16 14.58
N GLY A 100 7.99 1.31 14.78
CA GLY A 100 7.43 2.61 15.15
C GLY A 100 6.15 2.61 15.99
N LYS A 101 5.86 3.78 16.58
CA LYS A 101 4.91 3.96 17.70
C LYS A 101 3.46 4.24 17.29
N GLN A 102 3.21 4.55 16.02
CA GLN A 102 1.88 4.88 15.52
C GLN A 102 1.60 4.08 14.25
N VAL A 103 0.43 3.45 14.23
CA VAL A 103 -0.11 2.70 13.11
C VAL A 103 -1.37 3.41 12.64
N LEU A 104 -1.30 4.02 11.46
CA LEU A 104 -2.47 4.56 10.79
C LEU A 104 -3.19 3.43 10.05
N GLN A 105 -4.20 2.85 10.70
CA GLN A 105 -5.09 1.87 10.09
C GLN A 105 -6.10 2.58 9.19
N VAL A 106 -5.85 2.69 7.89
CA VAL A 106 -6.81 3.25 6.95
C VAL A 106 -7.53 2.10 6.24
N ARG A 107 -8.67 1.66 6.77
CA ARG A 107 -9.57 0.78 6.01
C ARG A 107 -10.26 1.59 4.92
N THR A 108 -10.03 1.20 3.67
CA THR A 108 -11.15 0.85 2.80
C THR A 108 -10.78 -0.44 2.07
N LEU A 109 -11.35 -1.56 2.53
CA LEU A 109 -11.54 -2.75 1.70
C LEU A 109 -12.49 -2.29 0.59
N THR A 110 -11.98 -2.29 -0.64
CA THR A 110 -12.55 -1.72 -1.89
C THR A 110 -14.05 -1.41 -1.88
N PRO A 111 -14.45 -0.22 -2.39
CA PRO A 111 -15.59 -0.19 -3.28
C PRO A 111 -15.37 0.77 -4.46
N GLU A 112 -14.94 0.23 -5.59
CA GLU A 112 -15.72 0.28 -6.85
C GLU A 112 -15.07 -0.67 -7.85
N PRO A 113 -15.85 -1.52 -8.54
CA PRO A 113 -15.32 -2.33 -9.63
C PRO A 113 -14.74 -1.39 -10.69
N TYR A 114 -13.66 -1.83 -11.34
CA TYR A 114 -13.15 -1.18 -12.54
C TYR A 114 -14.28 -1.06 -13.56
N ALA A 115 -14.96 0.10 -13.58
CA ALA A 115 -15.89 0.46 -14.62
C ALA A 115 -15.05 0.72 -15.87
N GLY A 116 -14.69 -0.37 -16.56
CA GLY A 116 -14.16 -0.30 -17.91
C GLY A 116 -15.08 0.59 -18.73
N ASN A 117 -14.51 1.67 -19.27
CA ASN A 117 -15.15 2.58 -20.21
C ASN A 117 -16.49 3.22 -19.79
N ARG A 118 -16.42 4.47 -19.32
CA ARG A 118 -17.35 5.50 -19.81
C ARG A 118 -16.60 6.60 -20.54
N ARG A 119 -16.15 6.26 -21.76
CA ARG A 119 -16.10 7.24 -22.84
C ARG A 119 -17.54 7.73 -23.08
N GLY A 120 -17.81 8.98 -22.76
CA GLY A 120 -19.08 9.67 -23.05
C GLY A 120 -19.46 10.57 -21.86
N ARG A 121 -19.56 11.89 -21.98
CA ARG A 121 -20.10 12.65 -23.10
C ARG A 121 -19.61 14.09 -22.94
N ARG A 122 -18.79 14.56 -23.89
CA ARG A 122 -18.48 15.98 -24.04
C ARG A 122 -19.81 16.69 -24.31
N LYS A 123 -20.46 17.27 -23.29
CA LYS A 123 -21.58 18.19 -23.51
C LYS A 123 -21.01 19.43 -24.18
N LYS A 124 -21.08 19.47 -25.52
CA LYS A 124 -21.03 20.71 -26.29
C LYS A 124 -22.09 21.63 -25.68
N GLY A 125 -21.64 22.73 -25.07
CA GLY A 125 -22.52 23.84 -24.72
C GLY A 125 -23.13 24.36 -26.02
N SER A 126 -24.41 24.07 -26.24
CA SER A 126 -25.19 24.71 -27.30
C SER A 126 -25.51 26.12 -26.85
N ARG A 127 -24.95 27.09 -27.56
CA ARG A 127 -25.46 28.47 -27.65
C ARG A 127 -26.99 28.46 -27.78
N LYS A 128 -27.65 29.22 -26.93
CA LYS A 128 -28.80 30.05 -27.29
C LYS A 128 -28.79 31.27 -26.38
#